data_AF-A0A7C3LRW5-F1
#
_entry.id   AF-A0A7C3LRW5-F1
#
_cell.length_a   1.000
_cell.length_b   1.000
_cell.length_c   1.000
_cell.angle_alpha   90.00
_cell.angle_beta   90.00
_cell.angle_gamma   90.00
#
_symmetry.space_group_name_H-M   'P 1'
#
loop_
_entity.id
_entity.type
_entity.pdbx_description
1 polymer ?
#
loop_
_entity_poly.entity_id
_entity_poly.type
_entity_poly.pdbx_seq_one_letter_code
_entity_poly.pdbx_strand_id
1 'polypeptide(L)'
;MYRIVLLLFALLGSLSAAGYQSLYDLYGQNRAESRGNLITADFISSAYADYKMLRESEVEQKILKPRVTYFADYLYGGVVEMPLPHKEKVLAYSATLSLLSKKGRNLQLPDGYEHLQTMIIAEAKLVINAGETAPSPILGVSVDYRKFAVPDRYKDSAAYYRTMKFAQTMPIQVPAEAESNRTIGAQLFDTIEASERLTNLYRAIYDTLRQFTGADISETKKATLFPSGETLDRLIFSKSKKPSVDDIIRVISASDTDPASLPAQIREQILDLDSSYAYDMKIMDTLIKAGYPNACKGYYTQIKSRTDLYTMKHQSLKSKTVDKKTPKRRERAAIEPNLTQTLDAMIENTLTFAQTINNNKIDLKMIEILKRLRKIEQKQSYEIALKPSEIDYLNRLDLTLIDLIGVKDRPVEVHVTDTLTQTLSSPKSFDKNALYGARYSHKEYRK
;
A
#
# COMPACT_ATOMS: atom_id res chain seq x y z
N MET A 1 -12.84 11.06 58.82
CA MET A 1 -13.14 11.35 57.39
C MET A 1 -11.91 11.55 56.51
N TYR A 2 -10.77 12.08 56.99
CA TYR A 2 -9.58 12.32 56.16
C TYR A 2 -8.81 11.06 55.67
N ARG A 3 -9.01 9.88 56.27
CA ARG A 3 -8.31 8.64 55.85
C ARG A 3 -8.96 7.91 54.66
N ILE A 4 -10.23 8.19 54.34
CA ILE A 4 -10.95 7.55 53.22
C ILE A 4 -10.65 8.27 51.89
N VAL A 5 -10.35 9.58 51.92
CA VAL A 5 -9.99 10.37 50.73
C VAL A 5 -8.60 10.02 50.22
N LEU A 6 -7.65 9.68 51.10
CA LEU A 6 -6.29 9.27 50.70
C LEU A 6 -6.25 7.88 50.03
N LEU A 7 -7.15 6.97 50.41
CA LEU A 7 -7.24 5.64 49.81
C LEU A 7 -7.90 5.66 48.42
N LEU A 8 -8.81 6.60 48.16
CA LEU A 8 -9.39 6.78 46.81
C LEU A 8 -8.37 7.32 45.79
N PHE A 9 -7.42 8.18 46.22
CA PHE A 9 -6.34 8.65 45.33
C PHE A 9 -5.30 7.56 45.04
N ALA A 10 -5.04 6.64 45.96
CA ALA A 10 -4.15 5.50 45.73
C ALA A 10 -4.77 4.43 44.80
N LEU A 11 -6.10 4.24 44.85
CA LEU A 11 -6.82 3.32 43.96
C LEU A 11 -7.05 3.88 42.54
N LEU A 12 -7.07 5.21 42.36
CA LEU A 12 -7.09 5.82 41.02
C LEU A 12 -5.72 5.80 40.32
N GLY A 13 -4.62 5.65 41.06
CA GLY A 13 -3.27 5.56 40.49
C GLY A 13 -2.94 4.21 39.83
N SER A 14 -3.68 3.14 40.17
CA SER A 14 -3.40 1.77 39.72
C SER A 14 -4.17 1.34 38.45
N LEU A 15 -5.00 2.21 37.87
CA LEU A 15 -5.65 2.01 36.57
C LEU A 15 -4.74 2.31 35.35
N SER A 16 -3.48 2.68 35.59
CA SER A 16 -2.50 3.06 34.55
C SER A 16 -1.73 1.88 33.93
N ALA A 17 -2.01 0.63 34.32
CA ALA A 17 -1.41 -0.55 33.72
C ALA A 17 -2.15 -1.06 32.46
N ALA A 18 -3.10 -0.30 31.92
CA ALA A 18 -3.60 -0.55 30.58
C ALA A 18 -2.49 -0.18 29.59
N GLY A 19 -1.70 -1.18 29.16
CA GLY A 19 -0.60 -0.98 28.22
C GLY A 19 -1.02 -0.16 27.00
N TYR A 20 -0.12 0.70 26.52
CA TYR A 20 -0.35 1.53 25.34
C TYR A 20 -0.80 0.66 24.15
N GLN A 21 -1.89 1.05 23.50
CA GLN A 21 -2.38 0.36 22.31
C GLN A 21 -1.75 0.93 21.03
N SER A 22 -0.99 2.02 21.12
CA SER A 22 -0.55 2.82 20.00
C SER A 22 0.57 3.77 20.44
N LEU A 23 1.49 4.13 19.54
CA LEU A 23 2.48 5.17 19.77
C LEU A 23 1.80 6.53 20.04
N TYR A 24 0.70 6.84 19.33
CA TYR A 24 -0.12 8.04 19.60
C TYR A 24 -0.70 8.07 21.02
N ASP A 25 -1.03 6.91 21.59
CA ASP A 25 -1.55 6.85 22.97
C ASP A 25 -0.46 7.27 23.97
N LEU A 26 0.80 6.90 23.73
CA LEU A 26 1.92 7.35 24.57
C LEU A 26 2.16 8.85 24.45
N TYR A 27 2.21 9.40 23.24
CA TYR A 27 2.38 10.85 23.07
C TYR A 27 1.17 11.64 23.63
N GLY A 28 -0.02 11.03 23.61
CA GLY A 28 -1.21 11.50 24.31
C GLY A 28 -1.04 11.52 25.83
N GLN A 29 -0.48 10.47 26.42
CA GLN A 29 -0.17 10.43 27.85
C GLN A 29 0.89 11.46 28.22
N ASN A 30 1.96 11.60 27.42
CA ASN A 30 2.97 12.64 27.64
C ASN A 30 2.33 14.04 27.67
N ARG A 31 1.35 14.32 26.81
CA ARG A 31 0.57 15.56 26.88
C ARG A 31 -0.20 15.70 28.18
N ALA A 32 -0.94 14.67 28.58
CA ALA A 32 -1.74 14.68 29.80
C ALA A 32 -0.88 14.91 31.05
N GLU A 33 0.34 14.37 31.07
CA GLU A 33 1.28 14.45 32.18
C GLU A 33 2.27 15.61 32.06
N SER A 34 2.13 16.48 31.05
CA SER A 34 3.05 17.60 30.79
C SER A 34 4.52 17.16 30.61
N ARG A 35 4.75 15.95 30.10
CA ARG A 35 6.07 15.37 29.83
C ARG A 35 6.55 15.72 28.42
N GLY A 36 7.81 16.11 28.29
CA GLY A 36 8.42 16.42 26.99
C GLY A 36 8.52 15.19 26.09
N ASN A 37 8.25 15.35 24.79
CA ASN A 37 8.31 14.26 23.83
C ASN A 37 9.75 14.00 23.35
N LEU A 38 10.14 12.73 23.29
CA LEU A 38 11.21 12.25 22.42
C LEU A 38 10.55 11.62 21.17
N ILE A 39 10.69 12.27 20.01
CA ILE A 39 10.20 11.77 18.73
C ILE A 39 11.15 10.69 18.22
N THR A 40 10.65 9.46 18.19
CA THR A 40 11.45 8.26 17.87
C THR A 40 11.40 7.90 16.39
N ALA A 41 12.42 7.16 15.93
CA ALA A 41 12.45 6.57 14.60
C ALA A 41 11.21 5.68 14.35
N ASP A 42 10.83 4.86 15.35
CA ASP A 42 9.62 4.04 15.32
C ASP A 42 8.33 4.85 15.09
N PHE A 43 8.22 6.02 15.73
CA PHE A 43 7.04 6.87 15.57
C PHE A 43 6.98 7.54 14.20
N ILE A 44 8.11 8.06 13.71
CA ILE A 44 8.18 8.66 12.39
C ILE A 44 7.90 7.61 11.32
N SER A 45 8.57 6.46 11.36
CA SER A 45 8.39 5.41 10.37
C SER A 45 6.99 4.83 10.41
N SER A 46 6.40 4.67 11.59
CA SER A 46 5.02 4.18 11.71
C SER A 46 4.00 5.16 11.15
N ALA A 47 4.09 6.44 11.52
CA ALA A 47 3.21 7.46 10.98
C ALA A 47 3.38 7.61 9.46
N TYR A 48 4.60 7.42 8.95
CA TYR A 48 4.87 7.43 7.53
C TYR A 48 4.25 6.24 6.80
N ALA A 49 4.33 5.03 7.38
CA ALA A 49 3.67 3.83 6.84
C ALA A 49 2.14 4.00 6.81
N ASP A 50 1.57 4.63 7.85
CA ASP A 50 0.16 5.01 7.89
C ASP A 50 -0.23 5.98 6.77
N TYR A 51 0.54 7.05 6.60
CA TYR A 51 0.36 8.03 5.52
C TYR A 51 0.44 7.36 4.15
N LYS A 52 1.48 6.57 3.89
CA LYS A 52 1.71 5.91 2.61
C LYS A 52 0.51 5.03 2.22
N MET A 53 0.01 4.22 3.15
CA MET A 53 -1.17 3.38 2.91
C MET A 53 -2.41 4.21 2.55
N LEU A 54 -2.66 5.33 3.25
CA LEU A 54 -3.75 6.22 2.90
C LEU A 54 -3.61 6.72 1.45
N ARG A 55 -2.40 7.06 1.03
CA ARG A 55 -2.13 7.57 -0.33
C ARG A 55 -2.30 6.50 -1.40
N GLU A 56 -1.77 5.30 -1.20
CA GLU A 56 -1.96 4.17 -2.11
C GLU A 56 -3.46 3.87 -2.32
N SER A 57 -4.23 3.86 -1.24
CA SER A 57 -5.68 3.69 -1.31
C SER A 57 -6.37 4.81 -2.10
N GLU A 58 -5.93 6.06 -1.93
CA GLU A 58 -6.44 7.19 -2.72
C GLU A 58 -6.09 7.11 -4.21
N VAL A 59 -4.86 6.73 -4.56
CA VAL A 59 -4.47 6.48 -5.96
C VAL A 59 -5.38 5.43 -6.57
N GLU A 60 -5.57 4.32 -5.87
CA GLU A 60 -6.40 3.23 -6.35
C GLU A 60 -7.84 3.71 -6.62
N GLN A 61 -8.46 4.40 -5.65
CA GLN A 61 -9.85 4.82 -5.77
C GLN A 61 -10.07 5.99 -6.73
N LYS A 62 -9.16 6.98 -6.77
CA LYS A 62 -9.34 8.22 -7.54
C LYS A 62 -8.71 8.17 -8.93
N ILE A 63 -7.71 7.30 -9.15
CA ILE A 63 -6.94 7.26 -10.39
C ILE A 63 -7.13 5.93 -11.09
N LEU A 64 -6.70 4.81 -10.48
CA LEU A 64 -6.71 3.51 -11.15
C LEU A 64 -8.13 3.04 -11.45
N LYS A 65 -9.03 3.08 -10.47
CA LYS A 65 -10.41 2.61 -10.62
C LYS A 65 -11.19 3.31 -11.73
N PRO A 66 -11.21 4.66 -11.81
CA PRO A 66 -11.83 5.35 -12.94
C PRO A 66 -11.17 5.00 -14.27
N ARG A 67 -9.83 5.01 -14.34
CA ARG A 67 -9.09 4.71 -15.57
C ARG A 67 -9.40 3.32 -16.12
N VAL A 68 -9.43 2.31 -15.26
CA VAL A 68 -9.77 0.93 -15.63
C VAL A 68 -11.22 0.81 -16.10
N THR A 69 -12.14 1.49 -15.41
CA THR A 69 -13.56 1.49 -15.81
C THR A 69 -13.73 2.11 -17.19
N TYR A 70 -13.10 3.26 -17.44
CA TYR A 70 -13.10 3.90 -18.76
C TYR A 70 -12.40 3.05 -19.82
N PHE A 71 -11.31 2.38 -19.46
CA PHE A 71 -10.58 1.53 -20.38
C PHE A 71 -11.45 0.37 -20.87
N ALA A 72 -12.18 -0.31 -19.98
CA ALA A 72 -13.10 -1.38 -20.36
C ALA A 72 -14.18 -0.90 -21.34
N ASP A 73 -14.73 0.30 -21.11
CA ASP A 73 -15.77 0.87 -21.98
C ASP A 73 -15.21 1.33 -23.34
N TYR A 74 -14.06 2.00 -23.37
CA TYR A 74 -13.42 2.41 -24.61
C TYR A 74 -12.93 1.23 -25.43
N LEU A 75 -12.43 0.18 -24.76
CA LEU A 75 -11.98 -1.03 -25.44
C LEU A 75 -13.16 -1.71 -26.13
N TYR A 76 -14.30 -1.82 -25.45
CA TYR A 76 -15.52 -2.33 -26.05
C TYR A 76 -15.96 -1.50 -27.27
N GLY A 77 -16.01 -0.17 -27.14
CA GLY A 77 -16.35 0.72 -28.26
C GLY A 77 -15.40 0.57 -29.45
N GLY A 78 -14.08 0.51 -29.21
CA GLY A 78 -13.08 0.28 -30.27
C GLY A 78 -13.27 -1.06 -30.99
N VAL A 79 -13.56 -2.14 -30.25
CA VAL A 79 -13.83 -3.46 -30.83
C VAL A 79 -15.09 -3.46 -31.70
N VAL A 80 -16.13 -2.72 -31.30
CA VAL A 80 -17.37 -2.57 -32.10
C VAL A 80 -17.07 -1.92 -33.46
N GLU A 81 -16.22 -0.90 -33.48
CA GLU A 81 -15.92 -0.13 -34.69
C GLU A 81 -14.93 -0.83 -35.63
N MET A 82 -14.03 -1.67 -35.09
CA MET A 82 -12.96 -2.26 -35.88
C MET A 82 -13.37 -3.50 -36.67
N PRO A 83 -12.85 -3.67 -37.90
CA PRO A 83 -12.99 -4.90 -38.67
C PRO A 83 -11.96 -5.94 -38.19
N LEU A 84 -12.33 -6.75 -37.20
CA LEU A 84 -11.45 -7.76 -36.61
C LEU A 84 -11.76 -9.18 -37.13
N PRO A 85 -10.75 -10.05 -37.35
CA PRO A 85 -11.00 -11.48 -37.50
C PRO A 85 -11.65 -12.03 -36.22
N HIS A 86 -12.50 -13.05 -36.29
CA HIS A 86 -13.16 -13.62 -35.09
C HIS A 86 -13.85 -12.58 -34.18
N LYS A 87 -14.37 -11.49 -34.78
CA LYS A 87 -14.95 -10.33 -34.09
C LYS A 87 -15.92 -10.70 -32.97
N GLU A 88 -16.74 -11.73 -33.15
CA GLU A 88 -17.72 -12.17 -32.14
C GLU A 88 -17.08 -12.51 -30.78
N LYS A 89 -15.95 -13.23 -30.75
CA LYS A 89 -15.30 -13.60 -29.49
C LYS A 89 -14.63 -12.42 -28.82
N VAL A 90 -13.98 -11.56 -29.61
CA VAL A 90 -13.37 -10.31 -29.10
C VAL A 90 -14.43 -9.36 -28.57
N LEU A 91 -15.53 -9.24 -29.30
CA LEU A 91 -16.69 -8.44 -28.92
C LEU A 91 -17.32 -8.99 -27.65
N ALA A 92 -17.57 -10.29 -27.55
CA ALA A 92 -18.13 -10.91 -26.36
C ALA A 92 -17.23 -10.70 -25.12
N TYR A 93 -15.92 -10.83 -25.29
CA TYR A 93 -14.97 -10.64 -24.21
C TYR A 93 -14.90 -9.17 -23.74
N SER A 94 -14.72 -8.23 -24.66
CA SER A 94 -14.69 -6.79 -24.35
C SER A 94 -16.03 -6.28 -23.81
N ALA A 95 -17.16 -6.79 -24.32
CA ALA A 95 -18.49 -6.54 -23.77
C ALA A 95 -18.63 -7.06 -22.34
N THR A 96 -18.08 -8.24 -22.04
CA THR A 96 -18.07 -8.79 -20.67
C THR A 96 -17.25 -7.89 -19.73
N LEU A 97 -16.09 -7.39 -20.17
CA LEU A 97 -15.30 -6.42 -19.41
C LEU A 97 -16.09 -5.14 -19.11
N SER A 98 -16.72 -4.54 -20.12
CA SER A 98 -17.56 -3.35 -19.94
C SER A 98 -18.77 -3.63 -19.05
N LEU A 99 -19.39 -4.80 -19.18
CA LEU A 99 -20.52 -5.20 -18.35
C LEU A 99 -20.11 -5.35 -16.87
N LEU A 100 -18.96 -5.97 -16.60
CA LEU A 100 -18.41 -6.10 -15.25
C LEU A 100 -18.09 -4.72 -14.65
N SER A 101 -17.52 -3.80 -15.43
CA SER A 101 -17.18 -2.44 -14.98
C SER A 101 -18.44 -1.64 -14.59
N LYS A 102 -19.55 -1.88 -15.28
CA LYS A 102 -20.89 -1.30 -15.06
C LYS A 102 -21.76 -2.05 -14.04
N LYS A 103 -21.17 -2.92 -13.22
CA LYS A 103 -21.88 -3.73 -12.20
C LYS A 103 -22.99 -4.61 -12.79
N GLY A 104 -22.80 -5.14 -13.99
CA GLY A 104 -23.76 -6.01 -14.66
C GLY A 104 -24.95 -5.30 -15.30
N ARG A 105 -24.86 -3.98 -15.52
CA ARG A 105 -25.97 -3.18 -16.08
C ARG A 105 -25.65 -2.68 -17.50
N ASN A 106 -26.71 -2.38 -18.24
CA ASN A 106 -26.67 -1.62 -19.49
C ASN A 106 -25.76 -2.24 -20.56
N LEU A 107 -25.80 -3.57 -20.72
CA LEU A 107 -25.24 -4.19 -21.92
C LEU A 107 -26.07 -3.73 -23.12
N GLN A 108 -25.45 -2.96 -24.00
CA GLN A 108 -25.98 -2.61 -25.31
C GLN A 108 -25.09 -3.27 -26.32
N LEU A 109 -25.65 -4.15 -27.15
CA LEU A 109 -24.94 -4.78 -28.25
C LEU A 109 -25.28 -4.03 -29.54
N PRO A 110 -24.35 -3.97 -30.51
CA PRO A 110 -24.64 -3.45 -31.83
C PRO A 110 -25.62 -4.38 -32.55
N ASP A 111 -26.37 -3.81 -33.50
CA ASP A 111 -27.27 -4.57 -34.36
C ASP A 111 -26.53 -5.73 -35.03
N GLY A 112 -27.15 -6.92 -35.02
CA GLY A 112 -26.58 -8.15 -35.61
C GLY A 112 -25.66 -8.95 -34.69
N TYR A 113 -25.47 -8.54 -33.44
CA TYR A 113 -24.71 -9.28 -32.42
C TYR A 113 -25.55 -9.69 -31.20
N GLU A 114 -26.88 -9.57 -31.28
CA GLU A 114 -27.80 -9.87 -30.18
C GLU A 114 -27.71 -11.33 -29.72
N HIS A 115 -27.35 -12.26 -30.62
CA HIS A 115 -27.14 -13.67 -30.29
C HIS A 115 -26.02 -13.89 -29.27
N LEU A 116 -25.07 -12.97 -29.15
CA LEU A 116 -23.98 -13.04 -28.17
C LEU A 116 -24.44 -12.69 -26.75
N GLN A 117 -25.61 -12.08 -26.58
CA GLN A 117 -26.08 -11.59 -25.28
C GLN A 117 -26.11 -12.68 -24.22
N THR A 118 -26.64 -13.86 -24.55
CA THR A 118 -26.72 -15.01 -23.62
C THR A 118 -25.33 -15.45 -23.18
N MET A 119 -24.38 -15.52 -24.10
CA MET A 119 -23.00 -15.91 -23.83
C MET A 119 -22.29 -14.91 -22.91
N ILE A 120 -22.42 -13.60 -23.20
CA ILE A 120 -21.82 -12.50 -22.43
C ILE A 120 -22.39 -12.48 -21.01
N ILE A 121 -23.71 -12.60 -20.87
CA ILE A 121 -24.37 -12.63 -19.55
C ILE A 121 -23.96 -13.88 -18.77
N ALA A 122 -23.83 -15.04 -19.44
CA ALA A 122 -23.40 -16.28 -18.79
C ALA A 122 -21.96 -16.16 -18.27
N GLU A 123 -21.04 -15.64 -19.07
CA GLU A 123 -19.65 -15.40 -18.64
C GLU A 123 -19.61 -14.43 -17.46
N ALA A 124 -20.29 -13.28 -17.56
CA ALA A 124 -20.34 -12.29 -16.49
C ALA A 124 -20.92 -12.89 -15.19
N LYS A 125 -21.94 -13.76 -15.28
CA LYS A 125 -22.51 -14.46 -14.12
C LYS A 125 -21.48 -15.38 -13.45
N LEU A 126 -20.70 -16.15 -14.21
CA LEU A 126 -19.65 -17.00 -13.65
C LEU A 126 -18.59 -16.18 -12.90
N VAL A 127 -18.15 -15.05 -13.49
CA VAL A 127 -17.22 -14.11 -12.84
C VAL A 127 -17.82 -13.45 -11.60
N ILE A 128 -19.10 -13.08 -11.63
CA ILE A 128 -19.78 -12.46 -10.49
C ILE A 128 -19.99 -13.47 -9.36
N ASN A 129 -20.42 -14.69 -9.67
CA ASN A 129 -20.68 -15.73 -8.68
C ASN A 129 -19.37 -16.25 -8.04
N ALA A 130 -18.31 -16.40 -8.85
CA ALA A 130 -16.97 -16.77 -8.41
C ALA A 130 -16.91 -18.02 -7.49
N GLY A 131 -17.73 -19.04 -7.78
CA GLY A 131 -17.95 -20.18 -6.88
C GLY A 131 -17.27 -21.49 -7.30
N GLU A 132 -16.91 -21.64 -8.58
CA GLU A 132 -16.59 -22.95 -9.15
C GLU A 132 -15.53 -22.88 -10.24
N THR A 133 -15.07 -24.06 -10.67
CA THR A 133 -14.33 -24.23 -11.93
C THR A 133 -15.34 -24.67 -13.00
N ALA A 134 -15.45 -23.90 -14.09
CA ALA A 134 -16.43 -24.15 -15.14
C ALA A 134 -15.85 -23.82 -16.53
N PRO A 135 -16.37 -24.40 -17.62
CA PRO A 135 -16.00 -24.00 -18.96
C PRO A 135 -16.49 -22.58 -19.25
N SER A 136 -15.60 -21.72 -19.74
CA SER A 136 -15.94 -20.35 -20.15
C SER A 136 -16.84 -20.35 -21.40
N PRO A 137 -18.03 -19.73 -21.35
CA PRO A 137 -18.88 -19.53 -22.54
C PRO A 137 -18.18 -18.85 -23.72
N ILE A 138 -17.19 -17.98 -23.45
CA ILE A 138 -16.48 -17.22 -24.49
C ILE A 138 -15.25 -17.98 -24.99
N LEU A 139 -14.43 -18.48 -24.07
CA LEU A 139 -13.12 -19.06 -24.39
C LEU A 139 -13.22 -20.56 -24.71
N GLY A 140 -14.25 -21.25 -24.23
CA GLY A 140 -14.42 -22.70 -24.38
C GLY A 140 -13.44 -23.54 -23.55
N VAL A 141 -12.65 -22.92 -22.67
CA VAL A 141 -11.69 -23.60 -21.78
C VAL A 141 -12.17 -23.55 -20.34
N SER A 142 -11.73 -24.51 -19.52
CA SER A 142 -12.03 -24.54 -18.10
C SER A 142 -11.31 -23.40 -17.36
N VAL A 143 -12.08 -22.58 -16.64
CA VAL A 143 -11.58 -21.45 -15.85
C VAL A 143 -11.96 -21.65 -14.39
N ASP A 144 -11.00 -21.44 -13.50
CA ASP A 144 -11.23 -21.43 -12.05
C ASP A 144 -11.80 -20.07 -11.61
N TYR A 145 -13.13 -19.94 -11.62
CA TYR A 145 -13.80 -18.67 -11.34
C TYR A 145 -13.72 -18.26 -9.86
N ARG A 146 -13.31 -19.15 -8.96
CA ARG A 146 -13.06 -18.82 -7.54
C ARG A 146 -12.00 -17.72 -7.38
N LYS A 147 -11.12 -17.56 -8.39
CA LYS A 147 -10.13 -16.47 -8.45
C LYS A 147 -10.75 -15.06 -8.57
N PHE A 148 -12.02 -14.96 -8.94
CA PHE A 148 -12.76 -13.69 -9.02
C PHE A 148 -13.52 -13.35 -7.72
N ALA A 149 -13.39 -14.16 -6.68
CA ALA A 149 -14.02 -13.91 -5.39
C ALA A 149 -13.55 -12.57 -4.83
N VAL A 150 -14.51 -11.68 -4.52
CA VAL A 150 -14.21 -10.30 -4.12
C VAL A 150 -13.74 -10.29 -2.66
N PRO A 151 -12.51 -9.83 -2.38
CA PRO A 151 -12.04 -9.68 -1.01
C PRO A 151 -12.85 -8.62 -0.26
N ASP A 152 -12.87 -8.71 1.08
CA ASP A 152 -13.68 -7.83 1.93
C ASP A 152 -13.43 -6.33 1.68
N ARG A 153 -12.18 -5.93 1.43
CA ARG A 153 -11.80 -4.55 1.08
C ARG A 153 -12.47 -4.02 -0.19
N TYR A 154 -12.71 -4.90 -1.16
CA TYR A 154 -13.31 -4.55 -2.44
C TYR A 154 -14.83 -4.73 -2.44
N LYS A 155 -15.48 -5.01 -1.31
CA LYS A 155 -16.95 -5.18 -1.25
C LYS A 155 -17.69 -3.99 -1.87
N ASP A 156 -17.27 -2.77 -1.55
CA ASP A 156 -17.88 -1.54 -2.08
C ASP A 156 -17.42 -1.19 -3.52
N SER A 157 -16.47 -1.97 -4.06
CA SER A 157 -15.88 -1.78 -5.39
C SER A 157 -15.76 -3.09 -6.17
N ALA A 158 -16.68 -4.03 -5.94
CA ALA A 158 -16.63 -5.39 -6.48
C ALA A 158 -16.50 -5.44 -8.02
N ALA A 159 -17.18 -4.52 -8.72
CA ALA A 159 -17.09 -4.38 -10.17
C ALA A 159 -15.67 -4.06 -10.66
N TYR A 160 -14.99 -3.13 -10.00
CA TYR A 160 -13.61 -2.76 -10.33
C TYR A 160 -12.67 -3.96 -10.19
N TYR A 161 -12.73 -4.65 -9.04
CA TYR A 161 -11.91 -5.83 -8.78
C TYR A 161 -12.11 -6.91 -9.84
N ARG A 162 -13.38 -7.27 -10.13
CA ARG A 162 -13.71 -8.30 -11.12
C ARG A 162 -13.28 -7.91 -12.53
N THR A 163 -13.45 -6.64 -12.91
CA THR A 163 -13.02 -6.13 -14.22
C THR A 163 -11.51 -6.28 -14.39
N MET A 164 -10.73 -5.83 -13.39
CA MET A 164 -9.28 -5.99 -13.39
C MET A 164 -8.87 -7.45 -13.49
N LYS A 165 -9.44 -8.30 -12.62
CA LYS A 165 -9.13 -9.73 -12.59
C LYS A 165 -9.47 -10.43 -13.88
N PHE A 166 -10.62 -10.12 -14.48
CA PHE A 166 -11.03 -10.72 -15.74
C PHE A 166 -10.09 -10.30 -16.86
N ALA A 167 -9.72 -9.02 -16.93
CA ALA A 167 -8.76 -8.54 -17.92
C ALA A 167 -7.37 -9.22 -17.80
N GLN A 168 -6.97 -9.65 -16.60
CA GLN A 168 -5.73 -10.41 -16.37
C GLN A 168 -5.79 -11.86 -16.89
N THR A 169 -6.96 -12.41 -17.20
CA THR A 169 -7.06 -13.78 -17.73
C THR A 169 -6.93 -13.87 -19.23
N MET A 170 -6.85 -12.74 -19.95
CA MET A 170 -6.79 -12.71 -21.41
C MET A 170 -5.35 -12.66 -21.91
N PRO A 171 -4.82 -13.77 -22.46
CA PRO A 171 -3.45 -13.78 -22.92
C PRO A 171 -3.26 -12.98 -24.21
N ILE A 172 -2.28 -12.07 -24.20
CA ILE A 172 -1.77 -11.35 -25.38
C ILE A 172 -0.70 -12.20 -26.10
N GLN A 173 0.00 -13.08 -25.38
CA GLN A 173 0.96 -14.04 -25.96
C GLN A 173 0.74 -15.43 -25.36
N VAL A 174 0.53 -16.43 -26.22
CA VAL A 174 0.35 -17.85 -25.82
C VAL A 174 1.43 -18.69 -26.51
N PRO A 175 2.02 -19.71 -25.85
CA PRO A 175 2.80 -20.74 -26.55
C PRO A 175 1.99 -21.39 -27.69
N ALA A 176 2.69 -21.86 -28.72
CA ALA A 176 2.18 -22.17 -30.06
C ALA A 176 1.00 -23.17 -30.16
N GLU A 177 0.63 -23.83 -29.06
CA GLU A 177 -0.32 -24.94 -29.03
C GLU A 177 -1.79 -24.51 -28.82
N ALA A 178 -2.08 -23.24 -28.52
CA ALA A 178 -3.44 -22.72 -28.29
C ALA A 178 -3.77 -21.53 -29.19
N GLU A 179 -3.75 -21.77 -30.50
CA GLU A 179 -3.90 -20.78 -31.58
C GLU A 179 -5.20 -19.95 -31.51
N SER A 180 -6.28 -20.51 -30.94
CA SER A 180 -7.58 -19.84 -30.78
C SER A 180 -7.61 -18.70 -29.75
N ASN A 181 -6.71 -18.70 -28.76
CA ASN A 181 -6.59 -17.64 -27.76
C ASN A 181 -5.59 -16.55 -28.18
N ARG A 182 -4.62 -16.90 -29.05
CA ARG A 182 -3.67 -15.95 -29.66
C ARG A 182 -4.39 -14.86 -30.44
N THR A 183 -5.50 -15.18 -31.11
CA THR A 183 -6.24 -14.22 -31.95
C THR A 183 -6.96 -13.16 -31.12
N ILE A 184 -7.62 -13.53 -30.00
CA ILE A 184 -8.39 -12.56 -29.21
C ILE A 184 -7.48 -11.53 -28.54
N GLY A 185 -6.44 -11.97 -27.83
CA GLY A 185 -5.54 -11.04 -27.14
C GLY A 185 -4.74 -10.15 -28.09
N ALA A 186 -4.28 -10.69 -29.22
CA ALA A 186 -3.62 -9.90 -30.25
C ALA A 186 -4.57 -8.84 -30.83
N GLN A 187 -5.81 -9.20 -31.17
CA GLN A 187 -6.78 -8.26 -31.73
C GLN A 187 -7.23 -7.18 -30.74
N LEU A 188 -7.31 -7.49 -29.45
CA LEU A 188 -7.52 -6.48 -28.41
C LEU A 188 -6.34 -5.51 -28.32
N PHE A 189 -5.11 -6.03 -28.46
CA PHE A 189 -3.92 -5.20 -28.47
C PHE A 189 -3.85 -4.31 -29.72
N ASP A 190 -4.15 -4.87 -30.89
CA ASP A 190 -4.28 -4.10 -32.15
C ASP A 190 -5.33 -2.99 -32.00
N THR A 191 -6.44 -3.28 -31.31
CA THR A 191 -7.49 -2.28 -31.02
C THR A 191 -6.98 -1.15 -30.14
N ILE A 192 -6.14 -1.47 -29.14
CA ILE A 192 -5.53 -0.46 -28.27
C ILE A 192 -4.56 0.42 -29.06
N GLU A 193 -3.71 -0.19 -29.90
CA GLU A 193 -2.72 0.53 -30.69
C GLU A 193 -3.34 1.38 -31.80
N ALA A 194 -4.47 0.94 -32.38
CA ALA A 194 -5.20 1.69 -33.39
C ALA A 194 -5.89 2.95 -32.85
N SER A 195 -6.04 3.08 -31.53
CA SER A 195 -6.68 4.24 -30.89
C SER A 195 -5.70 4.96 -29.98
N GLU A 196 -5.33 6.20 -30.35
CA GLU A 196 -4.48 7.06 -29.53
C GLU A 196 -5.01 7.19 -28.09
N ARG A 197 -6.33 7.33 -27.95
CA ARG A 197 -7.00 7.42 -26.66
C ARG A 197 -6.81 6.17 -25.81
N LEU A 198 -7.01 4.98 -26.39
CA LEU A 198 -6.83 3.71 -25.68
C LEU A 198 -5.36 3.48 -25.35
N THR A 199 -4.45 3.75 -26.28
CA THR A 199 -3.01 3.69 -26.06
C THR A 199 -2.59 4.57 -24.89
N ASN A 200 -3.04 5.83 -24.86
CA ASN A 200 -2.71 6.77 -23.78
C ASN A 200 -3.29 6.32 -22.43
N LEU A 201 -4.52 5.81 -22.41
CA LEU A 201 -5.14 5.31 -21.19
C LEU A 201 -4.45 4.04 -20.67
N TYR A 202 -4.10 3.13 -21.58
CA TYR A 202 -3.35 1.92 -21.29
C TYR A 202 -1.98 2.26 -20.70
N ARG A 203 -1.20 3.13 -21.36
CA ARG A 203 0.09 3.63 -20.84
C ARG A 203 -0.07 4.27 -19.47
N ALA A 204 -1.04 5.16 -19.30
CA ALA A 204 -1.28 5.82 -18.02
C ALA A 204 -1.62 4.85 -16.88
N ILE A 205 -2.36 3.76 -17.15
CA ILE A 205 -2.60 2.70 -16.15
C ILE A 205 -1.29 2.01 -15.83
N TYR A 206 -0.52 1.61 -16.84
CA TYR A 206 0.75 0.90 -16.68
C TYR A 206 1.80 1.73 -15.94
N ASP A 207 1.98 3.00 -16.29
CA ASP A 207 2.91 3.91 -15.63
C ASP A 207 2.56 4.08 -14.15
N THR A 208 1.26 4.21 -13.86
CA THR A 208 0.77 4.27 -12.48
C THR A 208 1.12 2.97 -11.75
N LEU A 209 0.82 1.80 -12.35
CA LEU A 209 1.16 0.52 -11.74
C LEU A 209 2.66 0.37 -11.51
N ARG A 210 3.51 0.66 -12.51
CA ARG A 210 4.98 0.63 -12.39
C ARG A 210 5.47 1.52 -11.24
N GLN A 211 4.95 2.75 -11.15
CA GLN A 211 5.31 3.69 -10.09
C GLN A 211 4.98 3.15 -8.68
N PHE A 212 3.94 2.33 -8.53
CA PHE A 212 3.60 1.75 -7.23
C PHE A 212 4.25 0.40 -6.97
N THR A 213 4.45 -0.44 -7.99
CA THR A 213 4.93 -1.81 -7.82
C THR A 213 6.43 -1.99 -8.06
N GLY A 214 7.06 -1.08 -8.82
CA GLY A 214 8.43 -1.23 -9.30
C GLY A 214 8.61 -2.33 -10.34
N ALA A 215 7.52 -2.95 -10.80
CA ALA A 215 7.60 -3.94 -11.86
C ALA A 215 7.81 -3.22 -13.20
N ASP A 216 8.94 -3.48 -13.86
CA ASP A 216 9.08 -3.11 -15.27
C ASP A 216 8.20 -4.03 -16.13
N ILE A 217 6.99 -3.56 -16.38
CA ILE A 217 5.99 -4.25 -17.19
C ILE A 217 6.29 -4.10 -18.69
N SER A 218 7.31 -3.31 -19.07
CA SER A 218 7.69 -3.14 -20.46
C SER A 218 8.61 -4.27 -20.97
N GLU A 219 9.40 -4.89 -20.09
CA GLU A 219 10.35 -5.96 -20.44
C GLU A 219 9.79 -7.39 -20.29
N THR A 220 8.78 -7.58 -19.43
CA THR A 220 8.08 -8.86 -19.35
C THR A 220 7.15 -8.98 -20.57
N LYS A 221 7.59 -9.78 -21.55
CA LYS A 221 6.79 -10.25 -22.70
C LYS A 221 5.30 -10.25 -22.34
N LYS A 222 4.56 -9.27 -22.90
CA LYS A 222 3.16 -8.95 -22.57
C LYS A 222 2.28 -10.19 -22.74
N ALA A 223 2.24 -11.06 -21.75
CA ALA A 223 1.56 -12.34 -21.88
C ALA A 223 0.06 -12.16 -21.81
N THR A 224 -0.44 -11.02 -21.32
CA THR A 224 -1.87 -10.71 -21.04
C THR A 224 -2.15 -9.21 -21.08
N LEU A 225 -3.44 -8.84 -21.19
CA LEU A 225 -3.92 -7.44 -21.28
C LEU A 225 -3.58 -6.59 -20.05
N PHE A 226 -3.55 -7.22 -18.89
CA PHE A 226 -2.81 -6.75 -17.73
C PHE A 226 -1.97 -7.93 -17.23
N PRO A 227 -0.71 -7.72 -16.84
CA PRO A 227 0.24 -8.79 -16.52
C PRO A 227 -0.38 -9.92 -15.69
N SER A 228 -0.17 -11.16 -16.17
CA SER A 228 -0.75 -12.37 -15.63
C SER A 228 0.27 -13.22 -14.93
N GLY A 229 -0.14 -13.68 -13.77
CA GLY A 229 0.64 -14.49 -12.87
C GLY A 229 0.26 -14.11 -11.46
N GLU A 230 -0.06 -12.83 -11.26
CA GLU A 230 -0.06 -12.21 -9.96
C GLU A 230 -1.13 -11.12 -10.05
N THR A 231 -2.28 -11.37 -9.40
CA THR A 231 -3.40 -10.42 -9.21
C THR A 231 -2.90 -8.99 -9.00
N LEU A 232 -3.63 -7.89 -9.31
CA LEU A 232 -3.15 -6.54 -8.94
C LEU A 232 -2.57 -6.50 -7.51
N ASP A 233 -3.23 -7.21 -6.60
CA ASP A 233 -2.73 -7.54 -5.26
C ASP A 233 -1.35 -8.23 -5.31
N ARG A 234 -1.18 -9.39 -5.97
CA ARG A 234 0.14 -9.99 -6.17
C ARG A 234 1.12 -9.06 -6.96
N LEU A 235 0.81 -8.39 -8.07
CA LEU A 235 1.73 -7.42 -8.72
C LEU A 235 2.24 -6.32 -7.78
N ILE A 236 1.41 -5.89 -6.82
CA ILE A 236 1.85 -5.01 -5.74
C ILE A 236 2.65 -5.79 -4.67
N PHE A 237 2.44 -7.10 -4.47
CA PHE A 237 2.87 -7.85 -3.27
C PHE A 237 3.70 -9.16 -3.45
N SER A 238 4.01 -9.67 -4.65
CA SER A 238 4.12 -11.13 -4.88
C SER A 238 5.47 -11.79 -5.11
N LYS A 239 6.59 -11.13 -4.81
CA LYS A 239 7.74 -11.94 -4.35
C LYS A 239 7.48 -12.33 -2.89
N SER A 240 6.51 -13.21 -2.62
CA SER A 240 6.17 -13.75 -1.30
C SER A 240 7.18 -14.76 -0.76
N LYS A 241 8.36 -14.87 -1.38
CA LYS A 241 9.62 -15.05 -0.66
C LYS A 241 10.26 -13.68 -0.44
N LYS A 242 9.58 -12.77 0.28
CA LYS A 242 10.31 -11.61 0.79
C LYS A 242 11.30 -12.19 1.81
N PRO A 243 12.60 -11.83 1.73
CA PRO A 243 13.52 -12.22 2.78
C PRO A 243 12.92 -11.79 4.13
N SER A 244 13.17 -12.56 5.19
CA SER A 244 12.78 -12.10 6.53
C SER A 244 13.40 -10.73 6.77
N VAL A 245 12.81 -9.90 7.64
CA VAL A 245 13.44 -8.60 7.93
C VAL A 245 14.86 -8.78 8.48
N ASP A 246 15.15 -9.90 9.14
CA ASP A 246 16.48 -10.27 9.57
C ASP A 246 17.41 -10.62 8.41
N ASP A 247 16.91 -11.21 7.32
CA ASP A 247 17.70 -11.41 6.09
C ASP A 247 17.95 -10.07 5.37
N ILE A 248 16.96 -9.17 5.34
CA ILE A 248 17.12 -7.80 4.81
C ILE A 248 18.17 -7.04 5.62
N ILE A 249 18.06 -7.06 6.95
CA ILE A 249 19.03 -6.44 7.86
C ILE A 249 20.41 -7.07 7.65
N ARG A 250 20.52 -8.39 7.59
CA ARG A 250 21.80 -9.07 7.37
C ARG A 250 22.44 -8.64 6.07
N VAL A 251 21.66 -8.53 4.99
CA VAL A 251 22.15 -8.10 3.68
C VAL A 251 22.59 -6.64 3.71
N ILE A 252 21.78 -5.74 4.27
CA ILE A 252 22.09 -4.31 4.34
C ILE A 252 23.28 -4.04 5.25
N SER A 253 23.34 -4.71 6.40
CA SER A 253 24.46 -4.59 7.34
C SER A 253 25.74 -5.26 6.85
N ALA A 254 25.66 -6.17 5.88
CA ALA A 254 26.81 -6.79 5.25
C ALA A 254 27.40 -5.96 4.11
N SER A 255 26.98 -4.71 3.86
CA SER A 255 27.36 -3.90 2.69
C SER A 255 28.87 -3.58 2.52
N ASP A 256 29.75 -4.07 3.40
CA ASP A 256 31.20 -4.16 3.15
C ASP A 256 31.59 -5.41 2.33
N THR A 257 30.63 -6.31 2.04
CA THR A 257 30.80 -7.47 1.16
C THR A 257 30.41 -7.12 -0.28
N ASP A 258 31.14 -7.70 -1.22
CA ASP A 258 30.97 -7.54 -2.66
C ASP A 258 29.48 -7.55 -3.06
N PRO A 259 28.93 -6.49 -3.69
CA PRO A 259 27.56 -6.45 -4.19
C PRO A 259 27.21 -7.66 -5.06
N ALA A 260 28.21 -8.29 -5.70
CA ALA A 260 28.05 -9.52 -6.48
C ALA A 260 27.62 -10.75 -5.66
N SER A 261 27.84 -10.73 -4.34
CA SER A 261 27.46 -11.81 -3.41
C SER A 261 26.01 -11.72 -2.93
N LEU A 262 25.32 -10.60 -3.16
CA LEU A 262 23.93 -10.41 -2.73
C LEU A 262 22.96 -11.22 -3.59
N PRO A 263 21.85 -11.74 -3.03
CA PRO A 263 20.77 -12.31 -3.85
C PRO A 263 20.32 -11.31 -4.92
N ALA A 264 20.24 -11.75 -6.18
CA ALA A 264 19.91 -10.87 -7.32
C ALA A 264 18.64 -10.03 -7.08
N GLN A 265 17.65 -10.62 -6.43
CA GLN A 265 16.37 -9.98 -6.09
C GLN A 265 16.52 -8.74 -5.18
N ILE A 266 17.51 -8.73 -4.28
CA ILE A 266 17.75 -7.60 -3.38
C ILE A 266 18.57 -6.53 -4.10
N ARG A 267 19.52 -6.95 -4.95
CA ARG A 267 20.38 -6.06 -5.73
C ARG A 267 19.59 -5.22 -6.73
N GLU A 268 18.65 -5.84 -7.45
CA GLU A 268 17.77 -5.15 -8.40
C GLU A 268 16.86 -4.12 -7.71
N GLN A 269 16.42 -4.38 -6.48
CA GLN A 269 15.49 -3.51 -5.74
C GLN A 269 16.14 -2.30 -5.05
N ILE A 270 17.45 -2.34 -4.81
CA ILE A 270 18.19 -1.24 -4.16
C ILE A 270 18.65 -0.18 -5.18
N LEU A 271 18.84 -0.58 -6.44
CA LEU A 271 19.50 0.24 -7.45
C LEU A 271 18.56 1.03 -8.37
N ASP A 272 17.25 0.78 -8.33
CA ASP A 272 16.27 1.44 -9.19
C ASP A 272 15.14 2.13 -8.39
N LEU A 273 15.25 3.45 -8.20
CA LEU A 273 14.35 4.27 -7.37
C LEU A 273 13.09 4.76 -8.11
N ASP A 274 12.56 3.97 -9.03
CA ASP A 274 11.42 4.35 -9.86
C ASP A 274 10.05 4.10 -9.20
N SER A 275 10.01 3.53 -7.99
CA SER A 275 8.75 3.11 -7.36
C SER A 275 8.63 3.37 -5.87
N SER A 276 7.38 3.42 -5.39
CA SER A 276 7.09 3.53 -3.95
C SER A 276 7.64 2.35 -3.14
N TYR A 277 7.81 1.17 -3.73
CA TYR A 277 8.48 0.03 -3.09
C TYR A 277 9.99 0.20 -2.99
N ALA A 278 10.62 0.72 -4.03
CA ALA A 278 12.05 1.02 -3.99
C ALA A 278 12.36 2.02 -2.86
N TYR A 279 11.46 2.99 -2.65
CA TYR A 279 11.54 3.89 -1.51
C TYR A 279 11.36 3.21 -0.14
N ASP A 280 10.55 2.15 -0.01
CA ASP A 280 10.50 1.39 1.24
C ASP A 280 11.84 0.75 1.56
N MET A 281 12.50 0.16 0.54
CA MET A 281 13.83 -0.41 0.69
C MET A 281 14.85 0.65 1.08
N LYS A 282 14.82 1.83 0.42
CA LYS A 282 15.68 2.97 0.78
C LYS A 282 15.44 3.44 2.21
N ILE A 283 14.18 3.57 2.65
CA ILE A 283 13.84 3.95 4.03
C ILE A 283 14.39 2.91 5.01
N MET A 284 14.16 1.62 4.77
CA MET A 284 14.67 0.54 5.63
C MET A 284 16.20 0.54 5.72
N ASP A 285 16.88 0.69 4.58
CA ASP A 285 18.35 0.82 4.52
C ASP A 285 18.86 2.00 5.35
N THR A 286 18.27 3.19 5.17
CA THR A 286 18.65 4.37 5.95
C THR A 286 18.37 4.22 7.45
N LEU A 287 17.30 3.53 7.85
CA LEU A 287 17.01 3.25 9.26
C LEU A 287 18.04 2.31 9.88
N ILE A 288 18.46 1.28 9.14
CA ILE A 288 19.50 0.34 9.60
C ILE A 288 20.84 1.06 9.74
N LYS A 289 21.26 1.81 8.71
CA LYS A 289 22.52 2.58 8.72
C LYS A 289 22.54 3.64 9.83
N ALA A 290 21.38 4.20 10.18
CA ALA A 290 21.25 5.15 11.28
C ALA A 290 21.23 4.49 12.68
N GLY A 291 21.28 3.16 12.77
CA GLY A 291 21.28 2.43 14.05
C GLY A 291 19.88 2.16 14.61
N TYR A 292 18.85 2.14 13.77
CA TYR A 292 17.45 1.90 14.15
C TYR A 292 16.85 0.62 13.53
N PRO A 293 17.45 -0.57 13.74
CA PRO A 293 16.93 -1.81 13.19
C PRO A 293 15.52 -2.13 13.69
N ASN A 294 15.16 -1.76 14.93
CA ASN A 294 13.80 -1.96 15.43
C ASN A 294 12.76 -1.11 14.69
N ALA A 295 13.08 0.16 14.38
CA ALA A 295 12.21 1.00 13.57
C ALA A 295 12.07 0.48 12.14
N CYS A 296 13.15 -0.09 11.57
CA CYS A 296 13.12 -0.80 10.30
C CYS A 296 12.18 -2.02 10.35
N LYS A 297 12.31 -2.87 11.38
CA LYS A 297 11.39 -4.00 11.62
C LYS A 297 9.95 -3.55 11.77
N GLY A 298 9.73 -2.46 12.50
CA GLY A 298 8.41 -1.87 12.67
C GLY A 298 7.81 -1.39 11.36
N TYR A 299 8.58 -0.64 10.58
CA TYR A 299 8.19 -0.18 9.26
C TYR A 299 7.85 -1.34 8.33
N TYR A 300 8.75 -2.32 8.19
CA TYR A 300 8.54 -3.52 7.39
C TYR A 300 7.26 -4.26 7.80
N THR A 301 7.10 -4.54 9.10
CA THR A 301 5.94 -5.29 9.62
C THR A 301 4.64 -4.52 9.38
N GLN A 302 4.65 -3.19 9.47
CA GLN A 302 3.45 -2.40 9.18
C GLN A 302 3.11 -2.36 7.70
N ILE A 303 4.10 -2.14 6.83
CA ILE A 303 3.91 -2.20 5.38
C ILE A 303 3.46 -3.60 4.95
N LYS A 304 4.04 -4.65 5.53
CA LYS A 304 3.67 -6.03 5.25
C LYS A 304 2.32 -6.42 5.86
N SER A 305 2.01 -6.03 7.08
CA SER A 305 0.68 -6.25 7.67
C SER A 305 -0.38 -5.65 6.77
N ARG A 306 -0.14 -4.43 6.29
CA ARG A 306 -1.07 -3.75 5.40
C ARG A 306 -1.15 -4.46 4.06
N THR A 307 -0.02 -4.84 3.46
CA THR A 307 0.06 -5.76 2.30
C THR A 307 -0.81 -7.01 2.52
N ASP A 308 -0.74 -7.61 3.70
CA ASP A 308 -1.52 -8.80 4.03
C ASP A 308 -3.00 -8.45 4.26
N LEU A 309 -3.35 -7.28 4.79
CA LEU A 309 -4.72 -6.74 4.81
C LEU A 309 -5.26 -6.52 3.38
N TYR A 310 -4.41 -6.23 2.39
CA TYR A 310 -4.82 -6.17 0.99
C TYR A 310 -5.15 -7.56 0.41
N THR A 311 -4.66 -8.64 1.00
CA THR A 311 -4.86 -10.02 0.51
C THR A 311 -5.79 -10.88 1.38
N MET A 312 -5.97 -10.55 2.66
CA MET A 312 -6.80 -11.28 3.63
C MET A 312 -8.00 -10.48 4.12
N LYS A 313 -9.09 -11.19 4.47
CA LYS A 313 -10.36 -10.66 4.99
C LYS A 313 -10.22 -10.02 6.38
N HIS A 314 -9.52 -8.91 6.52
CA HIS A 314 -9.31 -8.29 7.83
C HIS A 314 -9.79 -6.84 7.95
N GLN A 315 -10.09 -6.52 9.20
CA GLN A 315 -11.12 -5.58 9.67
C GLN A 315 -10.90 -4.14 9.22
N SER A 316 -12.01 -3.44 8.95
CA SER A 316 -12.03 -1.99 8.74
C SER A 316 -11.27 -1.25 9.85
N LEU A 317 -10.33 -0.38 9.49
CA LEU A 317 -9.64 0.51 10.42
C LEU A 317 -10.66 1.52 11.00
N LYS A 318 -11.27 1.19 12.14
CA LYS A 318 -12.11 2.15 12.87
C LYS A 318 -11.24 3.31 13.37
N SER A 319 -11.49 4.55 12.94
CA SER A 319 -10.78 5.70 13.50
C SER A 319 -11.08 5.79 15.01
N LYS A 320 -10.03 5.86 15.84
CA LYS A 320 -10.16 6.19 17.26
C LYS A 320 -9.79 7.66 17.42
N THR A 321 -10.70 8.45 17.97
CA THR A 321 -10.44 9.84 18.34
C THR A 321 -9.33 9.92 19.38
N VAL A 322 -8.37 10.81 19.18
CA VAL A 322 -7.39 11.20 20.21
C VAL A 322 -8.00 12.27 21.09
N ASP A 323 -7.75 12.20 22.39
CA ASP A 323 -8.07 13.27 23.32
C ASP A 323 -7.31 14.55 22.89
N LYS A 324 -8.07 15.56 22.44
CA LYS A 324 -7.57 16.85 21.95
C LYS A 324 -7.40 17.90 23.06
N LYS A 325 -7.45 17.52 24.34
CA LYS A 325 -7.23 18.45 25.46
C LYS A 325 -6.08 19.40 25.20
N THR A 326 -6.33 20.69 25.44
CA THR A 326 -5.36 21.77 25.28
C THR A 326 -4.16 21.49 26.20
N PRO A 327 -2.98 21.21 25.66
CA PRO A 327 -1.85 20.80 26.48
C PRO A 327 -1.34 21.98 27.32
N LYS A 328 -0.91 21.69 28.55
CA LYS A 328 -0.01 22.60 29.27
C LYS A 328 1.26 22.78 28.43
N ARG A 329 1.82 24.00 28.42
CA ARG A 329 3.06 24.28 27.69
C ARG A 329 4.16 23.38 28.21
N ARG A 330 4.81 22.64 27.31
CA ARG A 330 5.96 21.77 27.61
C ARG A 330 7.23 22.42 27.11
N GLU A 331 8.26 22.42 27.94
CA GLU A 331 9.49 23.18 27.71
C GLU A 331 10.59 22.38 27.03
N ARG A 332 10.41 21.07 26.89
CA ARG A 332 11.42 20.16 26.34
C ARG A 332 10.81 19.24 25.30
N ALA A 333 11.56 19.00 24.23
CA ALA A 333 11.30 17.96 23.25
C ALA A 333 12.59 17.71 22.45
N ALA A 334 12.71 16.53 21.85
CA ALA A 334 13.80 16.18 20.95
C ALA A 334 13.31 15.21 19.87
N ILE A 335 14.08 15.08 18.81
CA ILE A 335 14.04 13.94 17.88
C ILE A 335 15.27 13.04 18.12
N GLU A 336 15.14 11.74 17.87
CA GLU A 336 16.30 10.84 17.81
C GLU A 336 17.27 11.27 16.69
N PRO A 337 18.59 11.18 16.90
CA PRO A 337 19.60 11.65 15.95
C PRO A 337 19.76 10.73 14.73
N ASN A 338 20.55 11.14 13.74
CA ASN A 338 20.92 10.37 12.55
C ASN A 338 19.74 10.03 11.62
N LEU A 339 18.64 10.78 11.67
CA LEU A 339 17.45 10.50 10.85
C LEU A 339 17.38 11.31 9.54
N THR A 340 18.29 12.24 9.28
CA THR A 340 18.29 13.08 8.06
C THR A 340 18.08 12.27 6.78
N GLN A 341 18.88 11.22 6.54
CA GLN A 341 18.78 10.42 5.31
C GLN A 341 17.45 9.65 5.21
N THR A 342 16.92 9.17 6.34
CA THR A 342 15.60 8.51 6.39
C THR A 342 14.50 9.50 6.01
N LEU A 343 14.56 10.72 6.57
CA LEU A 343 13.61 11.78 6.29
C LEU A 343 13.69 12.25 4.83
N ASP A 344 14.89 12.30 4.24
CA ASP A 344 15.06 12.60 2.81
C ASP A 344 14.39 11.55 1.93
N ALA A 345 14.61 10.25 2.20
CA ALA A 345 13.97 9.17 1.47
C ALA A 345 12.42 9.23 1.58
N MET A 346 11.90 9.57 2.76
CA MET A 346 10.46 9.79 2.96
C MET A 346 9.96 11.02 2.17
N ILE A 347 10.69 12.13 2.14
CA ILE A 347 10.31 13.33 1.38
C ILE A 347 10.24 13.04 -0.12
N GLU A 348 11.25 12.37 -0.66
CA GLU A 348 11.32 12.01 -2.08
C GLU A 348 10.13 11.12 -2.48
N ASN A 349 9.85 10.06 -1.73
CA ASN A 349 8.67 9.21 -1.98
C ASN A 349 7.35 9.98 -1.86
N THR A 350 7.26 10.93 -0.92
CA THR A 350 6.07 11.78 -0.74
C THR A 350 5.86 12.72 -1.92
N LEU A 351 6.94 13.22 -2.55
CA LEU A 351 6.88 14.00 -3.79
C LEU A 351 6.33 13.17 -4.95
N THR A 352 6.73 11.89 -5.04
CA THR A 352 6.19 10.94 -6.03
C THR A 352 4.67 10.84 -5.91
N PHE A 353 4.11 10.66 -4.70
CA PHE A 353 2.66 10.69 -4.48
C PHE A 353 2.01 12.02 -4.85
N ALA A 354 2.64 13.14 -4.48
CA ALA A 354 2.12 14.47 -4.77
C ALA A 354 1.98 14.70 -6.28
N GLN A 355 2.94 14.25 -7.08
CA GLN A 355 2.90 14.34 -8.54
C GLN A 355 1.78 13.47 -9.12
N THR A 356 1.62 12.24 -8.65
CA THR A 356 0.60 11.30 -9.15
C THR A 356 -0.83 11.77 -8.88
N ILE A 357 -1.10 12.36 -7.72
CA ILE A 357 -2.44 12.79 -7.29
C ILE A 357 -2.66 14.30 -7.52
N ASN A 358 -1.84 14.91 -8.39
CA ASN A 358 -1.92 16.31 -8.80
C ASN A 358 -1.89 17.31 -7.62
N ASN A 359 -0.74 17.38 -6.92
CA ASN A 359 -0.42 18.33 -5.85
C ASN A 359 -1.45 18.35 -4.72
N ASN A 360 -1.81 17.17 -4.22
CA ASN A 360 -2.76 17.04 -3.13
C ASN A 360 -2.24 17.72 -1.84
N LYS A 361 -3.13 18.45 -1.16
CA LYS A 361 -2.82 19.18 0.10
C LYS A 361 -2.25 18.27 1.20
N ILE A 362 -2.67 17.01 1.26
CA ILE A 362 -2.19 16.03 2.24
C ILE A 362 -0.70 15.76 2.02
N ASP A 363 -0.29 15.54 0.77
CA ASP A 363 1.10 15.23 0.40
C ASP A 363 2.01 16.42 0.69
N LEU A 364 1.58 17.62 0.32
CA LEU A 364 2.31 18.86 0.61
C LEU A 364 2.48 19.09 2.12
N LYS A 365 1.44 18.82 2.93
CA LYS A 365 1.51 18.92 4.39
C LYS A 365 2.44 17.85 4.98
N MET A 366 2.45 16.63 4.43
CA MET A 366 3.42 15.61 4.85
C MET A 366 4.86 16.02 4.51
N ILE A 367 5.11 16.54 3.31
CA ILE A 367 6.43 17.06 2.91
C ILE A 367 6.90 18.15 3.87
N GLU A 368 6.01 19.08 4.24
CA GLU A 368 6.33 20.14 5.20
C GLU A 368 6.70 19.57 6.58
N ILE A 369 5.93 18.60 7.07
CA ILE A 369 6.20 17.91 8.34
C ILE A 369 7.59 17.28 8.32
N LEU A 370 7.89 16.50 7.28
CA LEU A 370 9.17 15.80 7.14
C LEU A 370 10.35 16.76 6.99
N LYS A 371 10.21 17.83 6.18
CA LYS A 371 11.23 18.88 6.04
C LYS A 371 11.49 19.59 7.38
N ARG A 372 10.45 19.84 8.17
CA ARG A 372 10.58 20.45 9.49
C ARG A 372 11.27 19.53 10.49
N LEU A 373 10.94 18.23 10.50
CA LEU A 373 11.64 17.24 11.30
C LEU A 373 13.11 17.14 10.92
N ARG A 374 13.43 17.10 9.61
CA ARG A 374 14.81 17.06 9.11
C ARG A 374 15.63 18.26 9.58
N LYS A 375 15.07 19.47 9.47
CA LYS A 375 15.72 20.70 9.95
C LYS A 375 15.98 20.69 11.46
N ILE A 376 15.03 20.17 12.24
CA ILE A 376 15.17 20.05 13.70
C ILE A 376 16.26 19.03 14.04
N GLU A 377 16.28 17.87 13.38
CA GLU A 377 17.29 16.82 13.59
C GLU A 377 18.70 17.32 13.28
N GLN A 378 18.88 17.97 12.13
CA GLN A 378 20.17 18.59 11.75
C GLN A 378 20.66 19.62 12.76
N LYS A 379 19.75 20.45 13.31
CA LYS A 379 20.14 21.38 14.37
C LYS A 379 20.62 20.66 15.62
N GLN A 380 19.91 19.60 16.02
CA GLN A 380 20.30 18.83 17.19
C GLN A 380 21.63 18.10 16.98
N SER A 381 21.92 17.61 15.76
CA SER A 381 23.22 16.99 15.44
C SER A 381 24.39 17.97 15.48
N TYR A 382 24.13 19.27 15.28
CA TYR A 382 25.12 20.35 15.45
C TYR A 382 25.07 20.98 16.86
N GLU A 383 24.39 20.35 17.82
CA GLU A 383 24.23 20.85 19.20
C GLU A 383 23.58 22.25 19.29
N ILE A 384 22.84 22.65 18.25
CA ILE A 384 22.15 23.93 18.21
C ILE A 384 20.86 23.83 19.03
N ALA A 385 20.69 24.72 20.00
CA ALA A 385 19.50 24.79 20.83
C ALA A 385 18.22 25.00 20.00
N LEU A 386 17.18 24.21 20.30
CA LEU A 386 15.89 24.32 19.64
C LEU A 386 15.14 25.58 20.08
N LYS A 387 14.47 26.22 19.11
CA LYS A 387 13.58 27.35 19.39
C LYS A 387 12.32 26.88 20.13
N PRO A 388 11.66 27.74 20.93
CA PRO A 388 10.39 27.39 21.58
C PRO A 388 9.32 26.88 20.61
N SER A 389 9.27 27.39 19.37
CA SER A 389 8.32 26.94 18.34
C SER A 389 8.68 25.58 17.72
N GLU A 390 9.94 25.15 17.80
CA GLU A 390 10.38 23.80 17.39
C GLU A 390 10.05 22.79 18.48
N ILE A 391 10.23 23.17 19.75
CA ILE A 391 9.84 22.38 20.92
C ILE A 391 8.32 22.17 20.95
N ASP A 392 7.53 23.22 20.77
CA ASP A 392 6.06 23.11 20.69
C ASP A 392 5.62 22.20 19.54
N TYR A 393 6.29 22.33 18.38
CA TYR A 393 5.99 21.49 17.21
C TYR A 393 6.21 20.01 17.49
N LEU A 394 7.38 19.60 18.01
CA LEU A 394 7.65 18.21 18.37
C LEU A 394 6.65 17.70 19.42
N ASN A 395 6.31 18.54 20.39
CA ASN A 395 5.32 18.20 21.40
C ASN A 395 3.91 17.99 20.79
N ARG A 396 3.57 18.64 19.68
CA ARG A 396 2.26 18.52 19.01
C ARG A 396 2.28 17.69 17.73
N LEU A 397 3.38 17.01 17.45
CA LEU A 397 3.59 16.29 16.19
C LEU A 397 2.54 15.18 16.01
N ASP A 398 2.19 14.47 17.07
CA ASP A 398 1.22 13.38 17.01
C ASP A 398 -0.19 13.86 16.68
N LEU A 399 -0.60 15.02 17.21
CA LEU A 399 -1.85 15.68 16.84
C LEU A 399 -1.83 16.13 15.38
N THR A 400 -0.68 16.60 14.89
CA THR A 400 -0.52 17.03 13.51
C THR A 400 -0.61 15.86 12.54
N LEU A 401 0.03 14.74 12.88
CA LEU A 401 0.02 13.51 12.08
C LEU A 401 -1.35 12.84 12.09
N ILE A 402 -2.03 12.75 13.25
CA ILE A 402 -3.36 12.14 13.27
C ILE A 402 -4.42 13.01 12.59
N ASP A 403 -4.30 14.33 12.64
CA ASP A 403 -5.15 15.24 11.87
C ASP A 403 -4.96 15.07 10.36
N LEU A 404 -3.72 14.79 9.94
CA LEU A 404 -3.38 14.56 8.54
C LEU A 404 -3.82 13.18 8.03
N ILE A 405 -3.59 12.13 8.81
CA ILE A 405 -3.72 10.72 8.38
C ILE A 405 -5.08 10.14 8.80
N GLY A 406 -5.66 10.60 9.90
CA GLY A 406 -6.97 10.16 10.40
C GLY A 406 -6.99 8.78 11.06
N VAL A 407 -5.86 8.08 11.13
CA VAL A 407 -5.72 6.76 11.77
C VAL A 407 -4.57 6.73 12.78
N LYS A 408 -4.73 5.86 13.78
CA LYS A 408 -3.67 5.53 14.75
C LYS A 408 -2.99 4.25 14.33
N ASP A 409 -1.70 4.15 14.67
CA ASP A 409 -0.96 2.90 14.64
C ASP A 409 -1.58 1.86 15.57
N ARG A 410 -1.29 0.58 15.31
CA ARG A 410 -1.79 -0.56 16.10
C ARG A 410 -0.76 -1.67 16.16
N PRO A 411 -0.82 -2.54 17.19
CA PRO A 411 -0.14 -3.82 17.17
C PRO A 411 -0.63 -4.63 15.98
N VAL A 412 0.29 -5.31 15.31
CA VAL A 412 0.01 -6.09 14.10
C VAL A 412 0.71 -7.43 14.18
N GLU A 413 0.05 -8.48 13.70
CA GLU A 413 0.64 -9.81 13.48
C GLU A 413 0.59 -10.10 11.99
N VAL A 414 1.68 -10.67 11.45
CA VAL A 414 1.92 -10.79 10.02
C VAL A 414 2.58 -12.14 9.74
N HIS A 415 2.02 -12.91 8.81
CA HIS A 415 2.64 -14.15 8.34
C HIS A 415 3.66 -13.82 7.25
N VAL A 416 4.94 -14.07 7.53
CA VAL A 416 6.05 -13.84 6.59
C VAL A 416 6.19 -15.01 5.64
N THR A 417 6.11 -16.23 6.15
CA THR A 417 6.05 -17.48 5.39
C THR A 417 5.02 -18.40 6.05
N ASP A 418 4.78 -19.57 5.48
CA ASP A 418 3.92 -20.60 6.09
C ASP A 418 4.36 -21.00 7.50
N THR A 419 5.65 -20.81 7.82
CA THR A 419 6.24 -21.17 9.10
C THR A 419 6.70 -19.97 9.92
N LEU A 420 6.89 -18.77 9.34
CA LEU A 420 7.42 -17.60 10.04
C LEU A 420 6.33 -16.55 10.28
N THR A 421 6.15 -16.15 11.54
CA THR A 421 5.26 -15.06 11.93
C THR A 421 6.02 -13.94 12.61
N GLN A 422 5.70 -12.69 12.24
CA GLN A 422 6.21 -11.47 12.85
C GLN A 422 5.08 -10.78 13.62
N THR A 423 5.41 -10.28 14.81
CA THR A 423 4.47 -9.51 15.64
C THR A 423 5.08 -8.20 16.04
N LEU A 424 4.31 -7.14 15.83
CA LEU A 424 4.50 -5.82 16.39
C LEU A 424 3.59 -5.72 17.62
N SER A 425 4.16 -5.90 18.81
CA SER A 425 3.41 -5.79 20.06
C SER A 425 3.26 -4.34 20.52
N SER A 426 2.41 -4.12 21.53
CA SER A 426 2.20 -2.81 22.14
C SER A 426 3.51 -2.05 22.39
N PRO A 427 3.56 -0.75 22.06
CA PRO A 427 4.76 0.04 22.22
C PRO A 427 5.16 0.14 23.69
N LYS A 428 6.47 0.10 23.93
CA LYS A 428 7.06 0.28 25.25
C LYS A 428 7.61 1.69 25.37
N SER A 429 7.24 2.37 26.44
CA SER A 429 7.79 3.67 26.80
C SER A 429 9.26 3.54 27.18
N PHE A 430 10.07 4.53 26.82
CA PHE A 430 11.38 4.72 27.42
C PHE A 430 11.65 6.20 27.67
N ASP A 431 12.50 6.48 28.65
CA ASP A 431 12.93 7.82 29.02
C ASP A 431 14.39 8.01 28.59
N LYS A 432 14.69 9.15 27.97
CA LYS A 432 16.05 9.63 27.75
C LYS A 432 16.12 11.09 28.17
N ASN A 433 16.85 11.38 29.24
CA ASN A 433 17.06 12.74 29.77
C ASN A 433 15.75 13.48 30.13
N ALA A 434 14.77 12.79 30.70
CA ALA A 434 13.41 13.28 31.01
C ALA A 434 12.58 13.66 29.77
N LEU A 435 12.91 13.05 28.63
CA LEU A 435 12.07 13.04 27.43
C LEU A 435 11.52 11.64 27.23
N TYR A 436 10.24 11.57 26.93
CA TYR A 436 9.50 10.31 26.87
C TYR A 436 9.19 9.97 25.42
N GLY A 437 9.67 8.80 25.00
CA GLY A 437 9.42 8.24 23.68
C GLY A 437 8.90 6.81 23.78
N ALA A 438 8.62 6.21 22.62
CA ALA A 438 8.15 4.85 22.53
C ALA A 438 8.83 4.10 21.39
N ARG A 439 9.03 2.79 21.58
CA ARG A 439 9.49 1.85 20.55
C ARG A 439 8.57 0.65 20.50
N TYR A 440 8.44 0.06 19.31
CA TYR A 440 7.77 -1.23 19.23
C TYR A 440 8.61 -2.34 19.83
N SER A 441 7.92 -3.33 20.36
CA SER A 441 8.52 -4.61 20.68
C SER A 441 8.20 -5.56 19.53
N HIS A 442 9.22 -5.88 18.73
CA HIS A 442 9.13 -6.82 17.62
C HIS A 442 9.48 -8.23 18.09
N LYS A 443 8.68 -9.23 17.69
CA LYS A 443 9.02 -10.64 17.90
C LYS A 443 8.83 -11.42 16.61
N GLU A 444 9.76 -12.33 16.36
CA GLU A 444 9.65 -13.34 15.32
C GLU A 444 9.53 -14.71 15.98
N TYR A 445 8.68 -15.56 15.44
CA TYR A 445 8.61 -16.94 15.89
C TYR A 445 8.20 -17.84 14.73
N ARG A 446 8.72 -19.08 14.78
CA ARG A 446 8.30 -20.13 13.86
C ARG A 446 7.13 -20.89 14.49
N LYS A 447 6.06 -21.08 13.74
CA LYS A 447 4.91 -21.91 14.17
C LYS A 447 5.20 -23.39 13.98
#